data_AF-A0A2V9Z2S1-F1
#
_entry.id   AF-A0A2V9Z2S1-F1
#
_cell.length_a   1.000
_cell.length_b   1.000
_cell.length_c   1.000
_cell.angle_alpha   90.00
_cell.angle_beta   90.00
_cell.angle_gamma   90.00
#
_symmetry.space_group_name_H-M   'P 1'
#
loop_
_entity.id
_entity.type
_entity.pdbx_description
1 polymer ?
#
loop_
_entity_poly.entity_id
_entity_poly.type
_entity_poly.pdbx_seq_one_letter_code
_entity_poly.pdbx_strand_id
1 'polypeptide(L)' 'MALTSGTKLGHYEIQSPLGAGGMGEVYRATDAKLGRDGALKVIIPTLSILLSAMHRIYTMSPR' A
#
# COMPACT_ATOMS: atom_id res chain seq x y z
N MET A 1 13.81 3.95 -1.38
CA MET A 1 13.92 4.42 0.02
C MET A 1 12.76 3.79 0.75
N ALA A 2 13.04 2.88 1.68
CA ALA A 2 11.99 2.18 2.41
C ALA A 2 11.32 3.15 3.40
N LEU A 3 10.00 3.07 3.51
CA LEU A 3 9.25 3.78 4.54
C LEU A 3 9.52 3.14 5.89
N THR A 4 9.79 3.96 6.90
CA THR A 4 10.03 3.48 8.26
C THR A 4 8.72 3.34 9.03
N SER A 5 8.72 2.50 10.06
CA SER A 5 7.60 2.45 11.02
C SER A 5 7.31 3.84 11.59
N GLY A 6 6.03 4.16 11.79
CA GLY A 6 5.54 5.47 12.20
C GLY A 6 5.43 6.51 11.08
N THR A 7 5.83 6.18 9.84
CA THR A 7 5.64 7.08 8.70
C THR A 7 4.15 7.24 8.41
N LYS A 8 3.67 8.48 8.30
CA LYS A 8 2.27 8.78 7.99
C LYS A 8 2.09 9.14 6.51
N LEU A 9 1.18 8.43 5.85
CA LEU A 9 0.75 8.67 4.48
C LEU A 9 -0.76 8.94 4.48
N GLY A 10 -1.13 10.22 4.54
CA GLY A 10 -2.51 10.62 4.76
C GLY A 10 -3.02 10.08 6.10
N HIS A 11 -4.12 9.33 6.08
CA HIS A 11 -4.69 8.65 7.27
C HIS A 11 -4.12 7.25 7.52
N TYR A 12 -3.11 6.82 6.77
CA TYR A 12 -2.42 5.55 7.00
C TYR A 12 -1.10 5.76 7.76
N GLU A 13 -0.84 4.93 8.75
CA GLU A 13 0.44 4.88 9.47
C GLU A 13 1.16 3.57 9.19
N ILE A 14 2.39 3.64 8.68
CA ILE A 14 3.21 2.47 8.38
C ILE A 14 3.65 1.79 9.68
N GLN A 15 3.38 0.49 9.79
CA GLN A 15 3.79 -0.35 10.93
C GLN A 15 5.08 -1.11 10.63
N SER A 16 5.10 -1.83 9.51
CA SER A 16 6.25 -2.66 9.10
C SER A 16 6.22 -2.96 7.60
N PRO A 17 7.37 -3.27 6.98
CA PRO A 17 7.41 -3.80 5.63
C PRO A 17 6.80 -5.22 5.60
N LEU A 18 5.99 -5.50 4.58
CA LEU A 18 5.43 -6.83 4.30
C LEU A 18 6.11 -7.51 3.12
N GLY A 19 6.62 -6.74 2.17
CA GLY A 19 7.37 -7.27 1.03
C GLY A 19 7.69 -6.22 -0.02
N ALA A 20 8.58 -6.57 -0.94
CA ALA A 20 8.94 -5.72 -2.09
C ALA A 20 8.92 -6.56 -3.37
N GLY A 21 8.54 -5.94 -4.48
CA GLY A 21 8.54 -6.58 -5.80
C GLY A 21 8.67 -5.54 -6.92
N GLY A 22 8.68 -6.01 -8.17
CA GLY A 22 8.94 -5.15 -9.34
C GLY A 22 7.98 -3.97 -9.54
N MET A 23 6.78 -4.03 -8.95
CA MET A 23 5.79 -2.93 -9.00
C MET A 23 5.87 -1.96 -7.82
N GLY A 24 6.75 -2.23 -6.84
CA GLY A 24 6.91 -1.42 -5.63
C GLY A 24 6.87 -2.22 -4.34
N GLU A 25 6.64 -1.51 -3.24
CA GLU A 25 6.79 -2.01 -1.88
C GLU A 25 5.43 -2.13 -1.18
N VAL A 26 5.23 -3.17 -0.39
CA VAL A 26 4.01 -3.44 0.38
C VAL A 26 4.33 -3.33 1.86
N TYR A 27 3.50 -2.57 2.57
CA TYR A 27 3.65 -2.31 4.00
C TYR A 27 2.38 -2.69 4.74
N ARG A 28 2.52 -3.11 5.99
CA ARG A 28 1.41 -3.13 6.93
C ARG A 28 1.20 -1.69 7.37
N ALA A 29 -0.03 -1.22 7.31
CA ALA A 29 -0.39 0.11 7.75
C ALA A 29 -1.72 0.10 8.50
N THR A 30 -1.83 0.96 9.50
CA THR A 30 -3.08 1.18 10.24
C THR A 30 -3.83 2.32 9.57
N ASP A 31 -5.08 2.06 9.19
CA ASP A 31 -6.01 3.09 8.71
C ASP A 31 -6.63 3.81 9.91
N ALA A 32 -6.20 5.04 10.19
CA ALA A 32 -6.70 5.83 11.31
C ALA A 32 -8.17 6.27 11.14
N LYS A 33 -8.72 6.22 9.93
CA LYS A 33 -10.12 6.57 9.65
C LYS A 33 -11.06 5.39 9.91
N LEU A 34 -10.63 4.18 9.56
CA LEU A 34 -11.39 2.94 9.75
C LEU A 34 -11.00 2.18 11.04
N GLY A 35 -9.92 2.57 11.70
CA GLY A 35 -9.43 1.95 12.93
C GLY A 35 -8.95 0.51 12.74
N ARG A 36 -8.43 0.16 11.57
CA ARG A 36 -8.04 -1.22 11.25
C ARG A 36 -6.71 -1.30 10.50
N ASP A 37 -6.04 -2.44 10.65
CA ASP A 37 -4.82 -2.72 9.90
C ASP A 37 -5.12 -3.23 8.49
N GLY A 38 -4.25 -2.87 7.55
CA GLY A 38 -4.32 -3.29 6.16
C GLY A 38 -2.95 -3.33 5.49
N ALA A 39 -2.94 -3.73 4.22
CA ALA A 39 -1.74 -3.70 3.37
C ALA A 39 -1.78 -2.45 2.48
N LEU A 40 -0.75 -1.62 2.56
CA LEU A 40 -0.55 -0.46 1.71
C LEU A 40 0.55 -0.75 0.68
N LYS A 41 0.19 -0.75 -0.61
CA LYS A 41 1.15 -0.92 -1.71
C LYS A 41 1.55 0.44 -2.27
N VAL A 42 2.83 0.76 -2.15
CA VAL A 42 3.45 1.97 -2.71
C VAL A 42 4.01 1.61 -4.08
N ILE A 43 3.50 2.27 -5.13
CA ILE A 43 3.88 2.01 -6.52
C ILE A 43 5.00 2.97 -6.94
N ILE A 44 6.00 2.45 -7.65
CA ILE A 44 7.09 3.28 -8.20
C ILE A 44 6.49 4.24 -9.23
N PRO A 45 6.78 5.56 -9.19
CA PRO A 45 6.14 6.57 -10.05
C PRO A 45 6.21 6.27 -11.56
N THR A 46 7.33 5.71 -12.02
CA THR A 46 7.52 5.32 -13.43
C THR A 46 6.53 4.23 -13.88
N LEU A 47 6.13 3.34 -12.98
CA LEU A 47 5.14 2.30 -13.25
C LEU A 47 3.70 2.78 -13.01
N SER A 48 3.51 3.82 -12.18
CA SER A 48 2.19 4.42 -11.93
C SER A 48 1.50 4.87 -13.22
N ILE A 49 2.27 5.46 -14.16
CA ILE A 49 1.74 5.99 -15.42
C ILE A 49 1.24 4.84 -16.32
N LEU A 50 1.93 3.69 -16.31
CA LEU A 50 1.54 2.51 -17.09
C LEU A 50 0.38 1.72 -16.43
N LEU A 51 0.34 1.67 -15.09
CA LEU A 51 -0.69 0.95 -14.32
C LEU A 51 -2.03 1.70 -14.22
N SER A 52 -2.07 3.04 -14.39
CA SER A 52 -3.34 3.80 -14.44
C SER A 52 -4.25 3.37 -15.60
N ALA A 53 -3.70 2.71 -16.63
CA ALA A 53 -4.47 2.09 -17.72
C ALA A 53 -5.08 0.71 -17.37
N MET A 54 -4.86 0.20 -16.16
CA MET A 54 -5.35 -1.12 -15.72
C MET A 54 -6.16 -1.00 -14.42
N HIS A 55 -7.24 -0.21 -14.47
CA HIS A 55 -8.31 -0.29 -13.47
C HIS A 55 -9.01 -1.64 -13.61
N ARG A 56 -8.72 -2.63 -12.73
CA ARG A 56 -9.70 -3.58 -12.17
C ARG A 56 -9.08 -4.68 -11.28
N ILE A 57 -9.65 -4.75 -10.07
CA ILE A 57 -9.91 -5.94 -9.23
C ILE A 57 -8.73 -6.51 -8.42
N TYR A 58 -8.60 -6.01 -7.19
CA TYR A 58 -8.48 -6.90 -6.02
C TYR A 58 -9.59 -6.53 -5.02
N THR A 59 -10.84 -6.78 -5.41
CA THR A 59 -11.92 -6.98 -4.44
C THR A 59 -11.81 -8.43 -3.98
N MET A 60 -11.17 -8.68 -2.86
CA MET A 60 -11.36 -9.96 -2.17
C MET A 60 -12.68 -9.84 -1.41
N SER A 61 -13.74 -10.37 -2.04
CA SER A 61 -15.04 -10.65 -1.43
C SER A 61 -15.03 -12.08 -0.85
N PRO A 62 -15.92 -12.42 0.09
CA PRO A 62 -15.62 -13.25 1.25
C PRO A 62 -15.78 -14.75 0.99
N ARG A 63 -14.94 -15.55 1.67
CA ARG A 63 -15.33 -16.77 2.39
C ARG A 63 -14.38 -16.95 3.57
#